data_AF-A0A8T0J5K9-F1
#
_entry.id   AF-A0A8T0J5K9-F1
#
_cell.length_a   1.000
_cell.length_b   1.000
_cell.length_c   1.000
_cell.angle_alpha   90.00
_cell.angle_beta   90.00
_cell.angle_gamma   90.00
#
_symmetry.space_group_name_H-M   'P 1'
#
loop_
_entity.id
_entity.type
_entity.pdbx_description
1 polymer ?
#
loop_
_entity_poly.entity_id
_entity_poly.type
_entity_poly.pdbx_seq_one_letter_code
_entity_poly.pdbx_strand_id
1 'polypeptide(L)'
;MPLGVVVREGGNVVDAVEFVLQNFTEMNKLWVRMQHQGPAREKEKREKERSELRDLVGKNLQVLSQLDGVDLEMYKDVVLPRVLEHIVNCKDEIAQYYLMDCIIQVFPDDFHLQTLETLLSACPQLQPTVDIKTVMSQLMERLSKYAAASPEVLPEFLQVEAFTKFSHAVVEVIEAQPDMPLVGAVSLYVALLTFVLRVHVDRLDYVDQVLGGCVKKLEGKGKVKDAKATKQLVALLSAPLEKYKDVVTILKLSNYGKVMEHLDYDTNRVMAVVLIQSILANNTLITAPEKVLLCGCSFPVRQ
;
A
#
# COMPACT_ATOMS: atom_id res chain seq x y z
N MET A 1 -6.73 -66.48 -9.39
CA MET A 1 -6.97 -65.24 -8.63
C MET A 1 -6.12 -64.16 -9.25
N PRO A 2 -6.70 -63.04 -9.75
CA PRO A 2 -5.90 -62.00 -10.37
C PRO A 2 -5.13 -61.24 -9.29
N LEU A 3 -3.86 -60.99 -9.58
CA LEU A 3 -2.97 -60.14 -8.81
C LEU A 3 -3.58 -58.74 -8.74
N GLY A 4 -3.90 -58.30 -7.52
CA GLY A 4 -4.31 -56.94 -7.23
C GLY A 4 -3.21 -55.99 -7.69
N VAL A 5 -3.54 -55.18 -8.68
CA VAL A 5 -2.79 -54.00 -9.06
C VAL A 5 -2.84 -53.04 -7.87
N VAL A 6 -1.82 -53.06 -7.03
CA VAL A 6 -1.61 -52.02 -6.03
C VAL A 6 -0.94 -50.86 -6.76
N VAL A 7 -1.74 -49.97 -7.33
CA VAL A 7 -1.27 -48.62 -7.69
C VAL A 7 -1.09 -47.87 -6.36
N ARG A 8 0.14 -47.79 -5.86
CA ARG A 8 0.47 -46.86 -4.78
C ARG A 8 0.58 -45.45 -5.36
N GLU A 9 -0.50 -44.70 -5.16
CA GLU A 9 -0.60 -43.25 -4.90
C GLU A 9 0.56 -42.39 -5.40
N GLY A 10 0.41 -41.84 -6.61
CA GLY A 10 1.13 -40.64 -7.00
C GLY A 10 0.45 -39.43 -6.34
N GLY A 11 1.20 -38.66 -5.56
CA GLY A 11 0.69 -37.43 -4.94
C GLY A 11 0.19 -36.43 -5.98
N ASN A 12 -0.83 -35.65 -5.62
CA ASN A 12 -1.42 -34.63 -6.47
C ASN A 12 -0.86 -33.23 -6.13
N VAL A 13 -1.33 -32.20 -6.83
CA VAL A 13 -0.89 -30.81 -6.63
C VAL A 13 -1.14 -30.33 -5.18
N VAL A 14 -2.22 -30.78 -4.54
CA VAL A 14 -2.54 -30.43 -3.15
C VAL A 14 -1.47 -30.96 -2.20
N ASP A 15 -0.99 -32.18 -2.43
CA ASP A 15 0.10 -32.77 -1.63
C ASP A 15 1.40 -31.98 -1.80
N ALA A 16 1.68 -31.50 -3.01
CA ALA A 16 2.85 -30.66 -3.28
C ALA A 16 2.74 -29.28 -2.60
N VAL A 17 1.55 -28.65 -2.66
CA VAL A 17 1.28 -27.37 -1.99
C VAL A 17 1.45 -27.52 -0.48
N GLU A 18 0.85 -28.56 0.13
CA GLU A 18 0.95 -28.81 1.57
C GLU A 18 2.41 -29.04 1.99
N PHE A 19 3.17 -29.81 1.21
CA PHE A 19 4.59 -30.03 1.47
C PHE A 19 5.40 -28.72 1.47
N VAL A 20 5.17 -27.85 0.49
CA VAL A 20 5.89 -26.56 0.40
C VAL A 20 5.44 -25.60 1.50
N LEU A 21 4.15 -25.58 1.85
CA LEU A 21 3.64 -24.79 2.98
C LEU A 21 4.24 -25.26 4.31
N GLN A 22 4.33 -26.57 4.53
CA GLN A 22 4.98 -27.13 5.72
C GLN A 22 6.46 -26.74 5.78
N ASN A 23 7.17 -26.82 4.65
CA ASN A 23 8.56 -26.40 4.56
C ASN A 23 8.74 -24.90 4.86
N PHE A 24 7.91 -24.06 4.25
CA PHE A 24 7.86 -22.63 4.54
C PHE A 24 7.69 -22.35 6.03
N THR A 25 6.75 -23.03 6.68
CA THR A 25 6.47 -22.85 8.12
C THR A 25 7.64 -23.24 9.00
N GLU A 26 8.26 -24.40 8.76
CA GLU A 26 9.40 -24.85 9.54
C GLU A 26 10.65 -23.97 9.30
N MET A 27 10.89 -23.55 8.05
CA MET A 27 11.98 -22.62 7.74
C MET A 27 11.77 -21.25 8.39
N ASN A 28 10.55 -20.70 8.36
CA ASN A 28 10.24 -19.44 9.01
C ASN A 28 10.41 -19.53 10.54
N LYS A 29 9.98 -20.63 11.18
CA LYS A 29 10.20 -20.87 12.62
C LYS A 29 11.68 -20.89 12.97
N LEU A 30 12.51 -21.57 12.17
CA LEU A 30 13.96 -21.61 12.37
C LEU A 30 14.57 -20.22 12.21
N TRP A 31 14.16 -19.49 11.18
CA TRP A 31 14.65 -18.14 10.91
C TRP A 31 14.29 -17.13 12.00
N VAL A 32 13.08 -17.18 12.55
CA VAL A 32 12.67 -16.35 13.70
C VAL A 32 13.39 -16.78 14.99
N ARG A 33 13.63 -18.08 15.18
CA ARG A 33 14.39 -18.58 16.34
C ARG A 33 15.81 -18.00 16.37
N MET A 34 16.44 -17.77 15.22
CA MET A 34 17.77 -17.15 15.15
C MET A 34 17.85 -15.80 15.86
N GLN A 35 16.75 -15.03 15.93
CA GLN A 35 16.71 -13.74 16.64
C GLN A 35 17.12 -13.87 18.12
N HIS A 36 16.81 -15.01 18.73
CA HIS A 36 16.93 -15.27 20.16
C HIS A 36 18.16 -16.11 20.51
N GLN A 37 18.98 -16.49 19.53
CA GLN A 37 20.16 -17.32 19.77
C GLN A 37 21.34 -16.46 20.24
N GLY A 38 21.94 -16.79 21.38
CA GLY A 38 23.15 -16.13 21.86
C GLY A 38 22.93 -14.79 22.57
N PRO A 39 24.03 -14.10 22.97
CA PRO A 39 23.97 -12.94 23.86
C PRO A 39 23.26 -11.73 23.26
N ALA A 40 22.61 -10.90 24.09
CA ALA A 40 21.88 -9.69 23.63
C ALA A 40 22.76 -8.69 22.85
N ARG A 41 24.05 -8.56 23.22
CA ARG A 41 25.02 -7.67 22.55
C ARG A 41 25.26 -8.00 21.07
N GLU A 42 24.93 -9.21 20.65
CA GLU A 42 25.12 -9.69 19.27
C GLU A 42 23.86 -9.53 18.41
N LYS A 43 22.82 -8.84 18.92
CA LYS A 43 21.53 -8.64 18.24
C LYS A 43 21.70 -8.08 16.81
N GLU A 44 22.45 -6.99 16.64
CA GLU A 44 22.65 -6.37 15.31
C GLU A 44 23.34 -7.31 14.32
N LYS A 45 24.33 -8.08 14.79
CA LYS A 45 25.00 -9.09 13.97
C LYS A 45 24.02 -10.16 13.50
N ARG A 46 23.15 -10.64 14.40
CA ARG A 46 22.12 -11.64 14.07
C ARG A 46 21.08 -11.10 13.10
N GLU A 47 20.63 -9.87 13.28
CA GLU A 47 19.67 -9.25 12.35
C GLU A 47 20.26 -9.14 10.94
N LYS A 48 21.55 -8.82 10.83
CA LYS A 48 22.26 -8.84 9.55
C LYS A 48 22.33 -10.24 8.93
N GLU A 49 22.77 -11.24 9.69
CA GLU A 49 22.81 -12.64 9.23
C GLU A 49 21.41 -13.14 8.82
N ARG A 50 20.38 -12.82 9.60
CA ARG A 50 18.98 -13.14 9.28
C ARG A 50 18.54 -12.46 7.99
N SER A 51 18.93 -11.21 7.76
CA SER A 51 18.61 -10.51 6.51
C SER A 51 19.30 -11.15 5.29
N GLU A 52 20.48 -11.76 5.46
CA GLU A 52 21.17 -12.48 4.38
C GLU A 52 20.51 -13.84 4.06
N LEU A 53 19.87 -14.47 5.05
CA LEU A 53 19.23 -15.78 4.90
C LEU A 53 17.75 -15.73 4.51
N ARG A 54 17.14 -14.54 4.46
CA ARG A 54 15.70 -14.35 4.18
C ARG A 54 15.25 -15.03 2.88
N ASP A 55 16.11 -15.02 1.86
CA ASP A 55 15.82 -15.59 0.54
C ASP A 55 15.63 -17.11 0.57
N LEU A 56 16.19 -17.80 1.57
CA LEU A 56 15.95 -19.23 1.76
C LEU A 56 14.49 -19.51 2.14
N VAL A 57 13.90 -18.64 2.97
CA VAL A 57 12.48 -18.75 3.34
C VAL A 57 11.60 -18.30 2.18
N GLY A 58 11.93 -17.17 1.56
CA GLY A 58 11.19 -16.59 0.43
C GLY A 58 11.13 -17.51 -0.80
N LYS A 59 12.15 -18.35 -1.01
CA LYS A 59 12.16 -19.34 -2.10
C LYS A 59 10.98 -20.31 -2.04
N ASN A 60 10.43 -20.62 -0.87
CA ASN A 60 9.21 -21.45 -0.78
C ASN A 60 8.01 -20.74 -1.42
N LEU A 61 7.86 -19.43 -1.21
CA LEU A 61 6.80 -18.64 -1.85
C LEU A 61 7.01 -18.59 -3.38
N GLN A 62 8.26 -18.48 -3.82
CA GLN A 62 8.61 -18.56 -5.24
C GLN A 62 8.21 -19.91 -5.84
N VAL A 63 8.52 -21.02 -5.15
CA VAL A 63 8.10 -22.36 -5.59
C VAL A 63 6.58 -22.45 -5.67
N LEU A 64 5.84 -21.98 -4.65
CA LEU A 64 4.37 -21.99 -4.66
C LEU A 64 3.79 -21.24 -5.87
N SER A 65 4.35 -20.09 -6.24
CA SER A 65 3.89 -19.33 -7.41
C SER A 65 4.18 -19.98 -8.77
N GLN A 66 5.10 -20.95 -8.80
CA GLN A 66 5.56 -21.63 -10.01
C GLN A 66 5.02 -23.05 -10.13
N LEU A 67 4.32 -23.56 -9.11
CA LEU A 67 3.75 -24.91 -9.14
C LEU A 67 2.60 -24.98 -10.14
N ASP A 68 2.74 -25.86 -11.13
CA ASP A 68 1.67 -26.20 -12.06
C ASP A 68 0.46 -26.75 -11.28
N GLY A 69 -0.63 -25.97 -11.28
CA GLY A 69 -1.88 -26.28 -10.57
C GLY A 69 -2.16 -25.42 -9.34
N VAL A 70 -1.28 -24.46 -8.99
CA VAL A 70 -1.66 -23.34 -8.12
C VAL A 70 -2.36 -22.29 -8.97
N ASP A 71 -3.64 -22.50 -9.22
CA ASP A 71 -4.51 -21.52 -9.86
C ASP A 71 -5.04 -20.50 -8.84
N LEU A 72 -5.87 -19.57 -9.31
CA LEU A 72 -6.44 -18.53 -8.48
C LEU A 72 -7.28 -19.08 -7.31
N GLU A 73 -8.03 -20.16 -7.53
CA GLU A 73 -8.89 -20.76 -6.51
C GLU A 73 -8.03 -21.39 -5.40
N MET A 74 -7.01 -22.18 -5.79
CA MET A 74 -6.04 -22.74 -4.85
C MET A 74 -5.29 -21.66 -4.08
N TYR A 75 -4.88 -20.59 -4.76
CA TYR A 75 -4.19 -19.48 -4.12
C TYR A 75 -5.07 -18.77 -3.08
N LYS A 76 -6.30 -18.44 -3.46
CA LYS A 76 -7.27 -17.70 -2.65
C LYS A 76 -7.71 -18.50 -1.43
N ASP A 77 -8.03 -19.77 -1.60
CA ASP A 77 -8.70 -20.56 -0.56
C ASP A 77 -7.72 -21.31 0.34
N VAL A 78 -6.50 -21.58 -0.15
CA VAL A 78 -5.52 -22.40 0.57
C VAL A 78 -4.20 -21.66 0.79
N VAL A 79 -3.50 -21.27 -0.29
CA VAL A 79 -2.10 -20.82 -0.17
C VAL A 79 -1.99 -19.50 0.59
N LEU A 80 -2.69 -18.46 0.16
CA LEU A 80 -2.57 -17.14 0.76
C LEU A 80 -3.03 -17.12 2.24
N PRO A 81 -4.20 -17.67 2.61
CA PRO A 81 -4.62 -17.70 4.01
C PRO A 81 -3.60 -18.38 4.93
N ARG A 82 -3.05 -19.53 4.51
CA ARG A 82 -2.04 -20.28 5.30
C ARG A 82 -0.73 -19.52 5.44
N VAL A 83 -0.25 -18.91 4.36
CA VAL A 83 0.97 -18.10 4.40
C VAL A 83 0.78 -16.89 5.32
N LEU A 84 -0.33 -16.15 5.19
CA LEU A 84 -0.61 -14.98 6.02
C LEU A 84 -0.79 -15.34 7.49
N GLU A 85 -1.44 -16.46 7.81
CA GLU A 85 -1.56 -16.96 9.17
C GLU A 85 -0.17 -17.12 9.82
N HIS A 86 0.78 -17.72 9.11
CA HIS A 86 2.14 -17.89 9.61
C HIS A 86 2.91 -16.56 9.71
N ILE A 87 2.72 -15.63 8.79
CA ILE A 87 3.34 -14.29 8.84
C ILE A 87 2.82 -13.51 10.05
N VAL A 88 1.50 -13.46 10.25
CA VAL A 88 0.89 -12.73 11.37
C VAL A 88 1.29 -13.34 12.71
N ASN A 89 1.36 -14.67 12.80
CA ASN A 89 1.66 -15.39 14.04
C ASN A 89 3.15 -15.45 14.40
N CYS A 90 4.07 -15.17 13.45
CA CYS A 90 5.50 -15.22 13.76
C CYS A 90 5.96 -14.05 14.65
N LYS A 91 5.20 -12.94 14.68
CA LYS A 91 5.40 -11.78 15.57
C LYS A 91 6.82 -11.18 15.51
N ASP A 92 7.50 -11.32 14.37
CA ASP A 92 8.86 -10.84 14.12
C ASP A 92 8.88 -9.80 13.00
N GLU A 93 9.46 -8.63 13.28
CA GLU A 93 9.47 -7.46 12.39
C GLU A 93 10.14 -7.74 11.03
N ILE A 94 11.35 -8.32 11.06
CA ILE A 94 12.14 -8.60 9.85
C ILE A 94 11.40 -9.60 8.97
N ALA A 95 10.87 -10.66 9.59
CA ALA A 95 10.14 -11.69 8.88
C ALA A 95 8.83 -11.17 8.29
N GLN A 96 8.04 -10.43 9.07
CA GLN A 96 6.77 -9.89 8.61
C GLN A 96 6.94 -8.92 7.45
N TYR A 97 7.88 -7.98 7.56
CA TYR A 97 8.17 -7.04 6.48
C TYR A 97 8.58 -7.79 5.20
N TYR A 98 9.57 -8.67 5.29
CA TYR A 98 10.12 -9.37 4.12
C TYR A 98 9.10 -10.31 3.47
N LEU A 99 8.35 -11.08 4.26
CA LEU A 99 7.43 -12.07 3.71
C LEU A 99 6.21 -11.42 3.05
N MET A 100 5.72 -10.30 3.58
CA MET A 100 4.67 -9.51 2.92
C MET A 100 5.16 -8.92 1.59
N ASP A 101 6.36 -8.33 1.58
CA ASP A 101 7.00 -7.84 0.35
C ASP A 101 7.23 -8.97 -0.66
N CYS A 102 7.63 -10.16 -0.19
CA CYS A 102 7.82 -11.34 -1.02
C CYS A 102 6.51 -11.83 -1.64
N ILE A 103 5.40 -11.88 -0.89
CA ILE A 103 4.06 -12.16 -1.45
C ILE A 103 3.76 -11.19 -2.60
N ILE A 104 3.91 -9.88 -2.34
CA ILE A 104 3.62 -8.84 -3.31
C ILE A 104 4.48 -9.00 -4.56
N GLN A 105 5.74 -9.41 -4.45
CA GLN A 105 6.66 -9.54 -5.59
C GLN A 105 6.47 -10.82 -6.40
N VAL A 106 6.19 -11.94 -5.72
CA VAL A 106 6.28 -13.27 -6.33
C VAL A 106 4.97 -13.71 -6.99
N PHE A 107 3.82 -13.38 -6.41
CA PHE A 107 2.52 -13.80 -6.96
C PHE A 107 2.01 -12.84 -8.05
N PRO A 108 1.19 -13.33 -9.01
CA PRO A 108 0.62 -12.54 -10.11
C PRO A 108 -0.32 -11.38 -9.67
N ASP A 109 -0.52 -10.41 -10.57
CA ASP A 109 -1.33 -9.22 -10.29
C ASP A 109 -2.84 -9.52 -10.14
N ASP A 110 -3.36 -10.42 -10.97
CA ASP A 110 -4.74 -10.90 -10.91
C ASP A 110 -5.02 -11.63 -9.60
N PHE A 111 -4.05 -12.39 -9.09
CA PHE A 111 -4.16 -13.04 -7.78
C PHE A 111 -4.30 -11.99 -6.68
N HIS A 112 -3.41 -10.99 -6.64
CA HIS A 112 -3.48 -9.89 -5.67
C HIS A 112 -4.80 -9.13 -5.74
N LEU A 113 -5.32 -8.87 -6.94
CA LEU A 113 -6.58 -8.16 -7.12
C LEU A 113 -7.76 -8.94 -6.55
N GLN A 114 -7.81 -10.24 -6.81
CA GLN A 114 -8.89 -11.13 -6.40
C GLN A 114 -8.83 -11.54 -4.92
N THR A 115 -7.66 -11.42 -4.29
CA THR A 115 -7.45 -11.70 -2.87
C THR A 115 -7.14 -10.47 -2.03
N LEU A 116 -7.43 -9.28 -2.55
CA LEU A 116 -7.03 -8.00 -1.95
C LEU A 116 -7.51 -7.87 -0.50
N GLU A 117 -8.74 -8.30 -0.22
CA GLU A 117 -9.34 -8.26 1.11
C GLU A 117 -8.58 -9.12 2.13
N THR A 118 -8.26 -10.36 1.76
CA THR A 118 -7.50 -11.29 2.59
C THR A 118 -6.09 -10.76 2.87
N LEU A 119 -5.42 -10.20 1.86
CA LEU A 119 -4.08 -9.63 2.02
C LEU A 119 -4.08 -8.39 2.92
N LEU A 120 -5.02 -7.47 2.71
CA LEU A 120 -5.10 -6.23 3.47
C LEU A 120 -5.55 -6.44 4.93
N SER A 121 -6.39 -7.45 5.22
CA SER A 121 -6.83 -7.74 6.58
C SER A 121 -5.69 -8.24 7.49
N ALA A 122 -4.60 -8.75 6.91
CA ALA A 122 -3.39 -9.15 7.65
C ALA A 122 -2.52 -7.94 8.05
N CYS A 123 -2.55 -6.84 7.30
CA CYS A 123 -1.72 -5.65 7.52
C CYS A 123 -1.83 -5.05 8.95
N PRO A 124 -3.04 -4.79 9.52
CA PRO A 124 -3.16 -4.25 10.87
C PRO A 124 -2.76 -5.24 11.98
N GLN A 125 -2.56 -6.53 11.66
CA GLN A 125 -2.20 -7.57 12.63
C GLN A 125 -0.68 -7.79 12.78
N LEU A 126 0.11 -7.13 11.93
CA LEU A 126 1.57 -7.15 11.98
C LEU A 126 2.09 -6.36 13.19
N GLN A 127 3.36 -6.56 13.54
CA GLN A 127 4.00 -5.79 14.59
C GLN A 127 4.00 -4.29 14.24
N PRO A 128 3.75 -3.39 15.21
CA PRO A 128 3.75 -1.94 14.94
C PRO A 128 5.07 -1.38 14.41
N THR A 129 6.19 -2.11 14.60
CA THR A 129 7.50 -1.73 14.09
C THR A 129 7.72 -2.09 12.62
N VAL A 130 6.85 -2.91 12.02
CA VAL A 130 6.93 -3.25 10.60
C VAL A 130 6.63 -2.02 9.76
N ASP A 131 7.48 -1.75 8.75
CA ASP A 131 7.28 -0.68 7.76
C ASP A 131 6.15 -1.02 6.78
N ILE A 132 4.93 -1.09 7.31
CA ILE A 132 3.70 -1.44 6.60
C ILE A 132 3.33 -0.40 5.54
N LYS A 133 3.77 0.85 5.74
CA LYS A 133 3.64 1.91 4.74
C LYS A 133 4.27 1.46 3.43
N THR A 134 5.51 0.99 3.48
CA THR A 134 6.25 0.59 2.27
C THR A 134 5.57 -0.59 1.59
N VAL A 135 5.20 -1.62 2.36
CA VAL A 135 4.47 -2.80 1.87
C VAL A 135 3.17 -2.41 1.14
N MET A 136 2.30 -1.62 1.77
CA MET A 136 1.04 -1.20 1.15
C MET A 136 1.26 -0.30 -0.07
N SER A 137 2.26 0.59 -0.01
CA SER A 137 2.60 1.48 -1.13
C SER A 137 3.07 0.68 -2.35
N GLN A 138 3.88 -0.36 -2.14
CA GLN A 138 4.34 -1.25 -3.21
C GLN A 138 3.17 -2.02 -3.84
N LEU A 139 2.23 -2.53 -3.04
CA LEU A 139 1.03 -3.22 -3.55
C LEU A 139 0.16 -2.28 -4.40
N MET A 140 -0.12 -1.07 -3.90
CA MET A 140 -0.88 -0.05 -4.64
C MET A 140 -0.15 0.35 -5.93
N GLU A 141 1.17 0.54 -5.89
CA GLU A 141 1.96 0.88 -7.07
C GLU A 141 1.93 -0.25 -8.11
N ARG A 142 2.08 -1.50 -7.66
CA ARG A 142 2.05 -2.68 -8.51
C ARG A 142 0.71 -2.81 -9.23
N LEU A 143 -0.40 -2.77 -8.49
CA LEU A 143 -1.74 -2.83 -9.08
C LEU A 143 -2.07 -1.61 -9.94
N SER A 144 -1.54 -0.42 -9.61
CA SER A 144 -1.66 0.75 -10.47
C SER A 144 -0.96 0.57 -11.82
N LYS A 145 0.20 -0.09 -11.83
CA LYS A 145 0.93 -0.42 -13.07
C LYS A 145 0.18 -1.48 -13.88
N TYR A 146 -0.39 -2.47 -13.21
CA TYR A 146 -1.24 -3.48 -13.84
C TYR A 146 -2.43 -2.86 -14.57
N ALA A 147 -3.19 -1.99 -13.89
CA ALA A 147 -4.31 -1.26 -14.48
C ALA A 147 -3.91 -0.37 -15.68
N ALA A 148 -2.69 0.18 -15.66
CA ALA A 148 -2.17 1.00 -16.75
C ALA A 148 -1.70 0.15 -17.95
N ALA A 149 -1.15 -1.03 -17.70
CA ALA A 149 -0.68 -1.95 -18.74
C ALA A 149 -1.83 -2.70 -19.42
N SER A 150 -2.89 -2.99 -18.66
CA SER A 150 -4.07 -3.75 -19.10
C SER A 150 -5.37 -3.00 -18.78
N PRO A 151 -5.78 -2.00 -19.58
CA PRO A 151 -7.02 -1.27 -19.33
C PRO A 151 -8.28 -2.15 -19.29
N GLU A 152 -8.25 -3.32 -19.92
CA GLU A 152 -9.32 -4.32 -19.92
C GLU A 152 -9.67 -4.87 -18.53
N VAL A 153 -8.75 -4.78 -17.55
CA VAL A 153 -8.98 -5.25 -16.17
C VAL A 153 -9.60 -4.18 -15.26
N LEU A 154 -9.72 -2.92 -15.72
CA LEU A 154 -10.33 -1.84 -14.93
C LEU A 154 -11.73 -2.16 -14.39
N PRO A 155 -12.62 -2.87 -15.12
CA PRO A 155 -13.90 -3.30 -14.57
C PRO A 155 -13.75 -4.23 -13.36
N GLU A 156 -12.71 -5.07 -13.33
CA GLU A 156 -12.45 -5.98 -12.20
C GLU A 156 -12.08 -5.22 -10.94
N PHE A 157 -11.29 -4.13 -11.06
CA PHE A 157 -10.97 -3.24 -9.93
C PHE A 157 -12.21 -2.64 -9.27
N LEU A 158 -13.23 -2.31 -10.08
CA LEU A 158 -14.51 -1.83 -9.58
C LEU A 158 -15.32 -2.97 -8.95
N GLN A 159 -15.34 -4.14 -9.58
CA GLN A 159 -16.07 -5.32 -9.09
C GLN A 159 -15.55 -5.78 -7.72
N VAL A 160 -14.23 -5.79 -7.52
CA VAL A 160 -13.64 -6.17 -6.23
C VAL A 160 -13.61 -5.02 -5.22
N GLU A 161 -14.13 -3.84 -5.60
CA GLU A 161 -14.15 -2.63 -4.77
C GLU A 161 -12.76 -2.23 -4.26
N ALA A 162 -11.75 -2.29 -5.14
CA ALA A 162 -10.34 -2.13 -4.77
C ALA A 162 -10.07 -0.82 -4.01
N PHE A 163 -10.64 0.30 -4.46
CA PHE A 163 -10.53 1.58 -3.76
C PHE A 163 -11.05 1.51 -2.32
N THR A 164 -12.26 0.98 -2.13
CA THR A 164 -12.90 0.88 -0.81
C THR A 164 -12.04 0.05 0.15
N LYS A 165 -11.55 -1.10 -0.33
CA LYS A 165 -10.69 -2.00 0.46
C LYS A 165 -9.37 -1.34 0.85
N PHE A 166 -8.69 -0.68 -0.10
CA PHE A 166 -7.47 0.06 0.20
C PHE A 166 -7.71 1.23 1.15
N SER A 167 -8.76 2.00 0.93
CA SER A 167 -9.11 3.14 1.78
C SER A 167 -9.38 2.70 3.22
N HIS A 168 -10.12 1.60 3.39
CA HIS A 168 -10.39 1.02 4.70
C HIS A 168 -9.10 0.54 5.38
N ALA A 169 -8.29 -0.25 4.66
CA ALA A 169 -7.04 -0.78 5.19
C ALA A 169 -6.05 0.31 5.61
N VAL A 170 -5.96 1.42 4.86
CA VAL A 170 -5.11 2.56 5.24
C VAL A 170 -5.56 3.14 6.59
N VAL A 171 -6.86 3.28 6.82
CA VAL A 171 -7.40 3.77 8.10
C VAL A 171 -7.09 2.78 9.23
N GLU A 172 -7.41 1.50 9.05
CA GLU A 172 -7.16 0.45 10.06
C GLU A 172 -5.68 0.35 10.44
N VAL A 173 -4.78 0.41 9.47
CA VAL A 173 -3.33 0.34 9.71
C VAL A 173 -2.83 1.57 10.47
N ILE A 174 -3.32 2.77 10.14
CA ILE A 174 -2.96 4.00 10.84
C ILE A 174 -3.49 3.97 12.29
N GLU A 175 -4.64 3.35 12.54
CA GLU A 175 -5.23 3.20 13.88
C GLU A 175 -4.53 2.11 14.69
N ALA A 176 -4.15 0.99 14.07
CA ALA A 176 -3.41 -0.10 14.69
C ALA A 176 -1.97 0.29 15.07
N GLN A 177 -1.41 1.35 14.47
CA GLN A 177 -0.06 1.86 14.75
C GLN A 177 -0.11 3.29 15.34
N PRO A 178 -0.37 3.46 16.65
CA PRO A 178 -0.50 4.78 17.27
C PRO A 178 0.78 5.62 17.16
N ASP A 179 1.95 4.97 17.16
CA ASP A 179 3.27 5.61 17.07
C ASP A 179 3.70 5.91 15.62
N MET A 180 2.86 5.63 14.62
CA MET A 180 3.19 5.90 13.23
C MET A 180 3.50 7.39 13.03
N PRO A 181 4.70 7.74 12.50
CA PRO A 181 5.05 9.11 12.19
C PRO A 181 4.06 9.73 11.21
N LEU A 182 3.83 11.05 11.30
CA LEU A 182 2.90 11.73 10.39
C LEU A 182 3.27 11.54 8.91
N VAL A 183 4.56 11.60 8.58
CA VAL A 183 5.05 11.27 7.22
C VAL A 183 4.65 9.86 6.77
N GLY A 184 4.57 8.91 7.71
CA GLY A 184 4.11 7.55 7.46
C GLY A 184 2.67 7.54 6.93
N ALA A 185 1.77 8.11 7.72
CA ALA A 185 0.35 8.18 7.41
C ALA A 185 0.07 9.00 6.13
N VAL A 186 0.71 10.16 5.96
CA VAL A 186 0.51 10.99 4.75
C VAL A 186 1.02 10.26 3.51
N SER A 187 2.13 9.52 3.57
CA SER A 187 2.60 8.73 2.44
C SER A 187 1.64 7.61 2.03
N LEU A 188 0.94 6.97 2.98
CA LEU A 188 -0.11 6.00 2.65
C LEU A 188 -1.24 6.67 1.86
N TYR A 189 -1.67 7.87 2.26
CA TYR A 189 -2.66 8.65 1.49
C TYR A 189 -2.13 9.09 0.12
N VAL A 190 -0.84 9.43 -0.01
CA VAL A 190 -0.21 9.72 -1.32
C VAL A 190 -0.22 8.49 -2.23
N ALA A 191 0.12 7.31 -1.70
CA ALA A 191 0.07 6.06 -2.45
C ALA A 191 -1.36 5.73 -2.91
N LEU A 192 -2.34 5.87 -2.00
CA LEU A 192 -3.76 5.67 -2.30
C LEU A 192 -4.27 6.65 -3.35
N LEU A 193 -3.93 7.93 -3.24
CA LEU A 193 -4.29 8.94 -4.23
C LEU A 193 -3.68 8.63 -5.60
N THR A 194 -2.40 8.25 -5.63
CA THR A 194 -1.72 7.86 -6.88
C THR A 194 -2.42 6.67 -7.55
N PHE A 195 -2.87 5.70 -6.76
CA PHE A 195 -3.69 4.59 -7.25
C PHE A 195 -5.02 5.08 -7.84
N VAL A 196 -5.77 5.92 -7.12
CA VAL A 196 -7.04 6.50 -7.59
C VAL A 196 -6.87 7.24 -8.91
N LEU A 197 -5.85 8.10 -9.03
CA LEU A 197 -5.59 8.89 -10.23
C LEU A 197 -5.20 8.05 -11.45
N ARG A 198 -4.83 6.78 -11.27
CA ARG A 198 -4.51 5.85 -12.36
C ARG A 198 -5.69 4.93 -12.70
N VAL A 199 -6.34 4.37 -11.68
CA VAL A 199 -7.40 3.36 -11.84
C VAL A 199 -8.79 3.98 -11.98
N HIS A 200 -9.03 5.12 -11.35
CA HIS A 200 -10.33 5.79 -11.28
C HIS A 200 -10.24 7.25 -11.73
N VAL A 201 -9.81 7.46 -12.98
CA VAL A 201 -9.50 8.80 -13.52
C VAL A 201 -10.68 9.77 -13.37
N ASP A 202 -11.93 9.34 -13.56
CA ASP A 202 -13.09 10.25 -13.54
C ASP A 202 -13.72 10.41 -12.14
N ARG A 203 -13.19 9.75 -11.11
CA ARG A 203 -13.77 9.73 -9.75
C ARG A 203 -13.15 10.77 -8.82
N LEU A 204 -13.51 12.03 -9.04
CA LEU A 204 -13.11 13.14 -8.16
C LEU A 204 -13.62 12.99 -6.73
N ASP A 205 -14.71 12.27 -6.53
CA ASP A 205 -15.21 11.93 -5.20
C ASP A 205 -14.24 11.02 -4.43
N TYR A 206 -13.55 10.09 -5.09
CA TYR A 206 -12.51 9.28 -4.46
C TYR A 206 -11.29 10.13 -4.09
N VAL A 207 -10.90 11.06 -4.96
CA VAL A 207 -9.83 12.04 -4.66
C VAL A 207 -10.17 12.83 -3.40
N ASP A 208 -11.38 13.38 -3.30
CA ASP A 208 -11.80 14.16 -2.13
C ASP A 208 -11.92 13.31 -0.85
N GLN A 209 -12.30 12.03 -0.97
CA GLN A 209 -12.31 11.09 0.16
C GLN A 209 -10.91 10.83 0.70
N VAL A 210 -9.91 10.62 -0.18
CA VAL A 210 -8.50 10.43 0.24
C VAL A 210 -7.97 11.68 0.93
N LEU A 211 -8.25 12.87 0.38
CA LEU A 211 -7.92 14.13 1.02
C LEU A 211 -8.61 14.27 2.38
N GLY A 212 -9.88 13.89 2.49
CA GLY A 212 -10.63 13.88 3.75
C GLY A 212 -10.03 12.96 4.82
N GLY A 213 -9.55 11.77 4.44
CA GLY A 213 -8.80 10.88 5.32
C GLY A 213 -7.51 11.53 5.84
N CYS A 214 -6.79 12.24 4.97
CA CYS A 214 -5.60 12.99 5.35
C CYS A 214 -5.92 14.14 6.33
N VAL A 215 -7.00 14.91 6.08
CA VAL A 215 -7.47 15.98 6.98
C VAL A 215 -7.73 15.42 8.38
N LYS A 216 -8.48 14.32 8.51
CA LYS A 216 -8.75 13.67 9.80
C LYS A 216 -7.47 13.33 10.57
N LYS A 217 -6.39 12.93 9.88
CA LYS A 217 -5.10 12.63 10.52
C LYS A 217 -4.31 13.88 10.92
N LEU A 218 -4.59 15.02 10.30
CA LEU A 218 -3.97 16.32 10.57
C LEU A 218 -4.74 17.15 11.62
N GLU A 219 -6.01 16.84 11.86
CA GLU A 219 -6.83 17.48 12.88
C GLU A 219 -6.10 17.55 14.24
N GLY A 220 -6.15 18.72 14.87
CA GLY A 220 -5.48 18.98 16.14
C GLY A 220 -3.95 19.15 16.09
N LYS A 221 -3.27 18.85 14.97
CA LYS A 221 -1.80 18.97 14.86
C LYS A 221 -1.29 20.38 14.53
N GLY A 222 -2.19 21.31 14.24
CA GLY A 222 -1.84 22.67 13.82
C GLY A 222 -1.08 22.70 12.48
N LYS A 223 -0.12 23.62 12.35
CA LYS A 223 0.74 23.74 11.17
C LYS A 223 1.85 22.69 11.19
N VAL A 224 1.96 21.90 10.13
CA VAL A 224 2.97 20.83 10.01
C VAL A 224 4.35 21.44 9.77
N LYS A 225 5.30 21.09 10.63
CA LYS A 225 6.70 21.57 10.56
C LYS A 225 7.71 20.50 10.14
N ASP A 226 7.33 19.23 10.17
CA ASP A 226 8.21 18.14 9.76
C ASP A 226 8.46 18.19 8.24
N ALA A 227 9.71 18.38 7.85
CA ALA A 227 10.09 18.59 6.45
C ALA A 227 9.75 17.39 5.54
N LYS A 228 9.77 16.16 6.09
CA LYS A 228 9.42 14.97 5.32
C LYS A 228 7.89 14.90 5.12
N ALA A 229 7.10 15.18 6.15
CA ALA A 229 5.65 15.23 6.08
C ALA A 229 5.16 16.37 5.17
N THR A 230 5.74 17.57 5.25
CA THR A 230 5.37 18.69 4.35
C THR A 230 5.66 18.35 2.89
N LYS A 231 6.79 17.69 2.59
CA LYS A 231 7.08 17.19 1.23
C LYS A 231 6.01 16.21 0.74
N GLN A 232 5.51 15.32 1.60
CA GLN A 232 4.44 14.39 1.25
C GLN A 232 3.09 15.08 1.08
N LEU A 233 2.77 16.11 1.88
CA LEU A 233 1.56 16.92 1.70
C LEU A 233 1.59 17.69 0.39
N VAL A 234 2.75 18.24 0.01
CA VAL A 234 2.94 18.85 -1.31
C VAL A 234 2.67 17.83 -2.41
N ALA A 235 3.27 16.63 -2.32
CA ALA A 235 3.02 15.58 -3.30
C ALA A 235 1.53 15.18 -3.39
N LEU A 236 0.84 15.09 -2.25
CA LEU A 236 -0.58 14.78 -2.16
C LEU A 236 -1.44 15.82 -2.91
N LEU A 237 -1.13 17.11 -2.72
CA LEU A 237 -1.89 18.20 -3.35
C LEU A 237 -1.52 18.42 -4.82
N SER A 238 -0.27 18.16 -5.20
CA SER A 238 0.20 18.31 -6.58
C SER A 238 -0.33 17.21 -7.51
N ALA A 239 -0.47 15.97 -7.03
CA ALA A 239 -0.80 14.85 -7.90
C ALA A 239 -2.11 15.01 -8.69
N PRO A 240 -3.23 15.50 -8.12
CA PRO A 240 -4.45 15.76 -8.89
C PRO A 240 -4.26 16.91 -9.90
N LEU A 241 -3.48 17.94 -9.56
CA LEU A 241 -3.23 19.10 -10.43
C LEU A 241 -2.39 18.73 -11.68
N GLU A 242 -1.56 17.70 -11.57
CA GLU A 242 -0.78 17.16 -12.69
C GLU A 242 -1.64 16.26 -13.59
N LYS A 243 -2.62 15.55 -13.01
CA LYS A 243 -3.47 14.61 -13.74
C LYS A 243 -4.64 15.28 -14.44
N TYR A 244 -5.28 16.26 -13.81
CA TYR A 244 -6.49 16.90 -14.31
C TYR A 244 -6.19 18.24 -14.98
N LYS A 245 -6.82 18.48 -16.13
CA LYS A 245 -6.68 19.75 -16.87
C LYS A 245 -7.42 20.92 -16.20
N ASP A 246 -8.58 20.64 -15.60
CA ASP A 246 -9.38 21.66 -14.94
C ASP A 246 -8.97 21.85 -13.48
N VAL A 247 -7.98 22.70 -13.27
CA VAL A 247 -7.46 23.05 -11.94
C VAL A 247 -8.55 23.62 -11.03
N VAL A 248 -9.54 24.33 -11.57
CA VAL A 248 -10.60 24.96 -10.77
C VAL A 248 -11.46 23.89 -10.10
N THR A 249 -11.77 22.81 -10.81
CA THR A 249 -12.56 21.71 -10.26
C THR A 249 -11.83 21.02 -9.10
N ILE A 250 -10.50 20.90 -9.17
CA ILE A 250 -9.68 20.36 -8.07
C ILE A 250 -9.68 21.30 -6.87
N LEU A 251 -9.53 22.60 -7.10
CA LEU A 251 -9.56 23.61 -6.02
C LEU A 251 -10.93 23.69 -5.32
N LYS A 252 -12.00 23.26 -5.98
CA LYS A 252 -13.36 23.21 -5.42
C LYS A 252 -13.64 21.97 -4.57
N LEU A 253 -12.73 21.00 -4.52
CA LEU A 253 -12.88 19.83 -3.67
C LEU A 253 -12.93 20.23 -2.19
N SER A 254 -13.86 19.63 -1.45
CA SER A 254 -14.23 20.07 -0.11
C SER A 254 -13.08 19.96 0.89
N ASN A 255 -12.19 19.00 0.70
CA ASN A 255 -11.08 18.72 1.60
C ASN A 255 -9.73 19.26 1.09
N TYR A 256 -9.64 19.72 -0.16
CA TYR A 256 -8.39 20.27 -0.72
C TYR A 256 -7.93 21.51 0.07
N GLY A 257 -8.81 22.49 0.24
CA GLY A 257 -8.52 23.69 1.04
C GLY A 257 -8.18 23.37 2.50
N LYS A 258 -8.88 22.41 3.11
CA LYS A 258 -8.63 21.97 4.48
C LYS A 258 -7.23 21.39 4.68
N VAL A 259 -6.72 20.63 3.70
CA VAL A 259 -5.32 20.16 3.75
C VAL A 259 -4.35 21.35 3.67
N MET A 260 -4.63 22.34 2.82
CA MET A 260 -3.80 23.57 2.72
C MET A 260 -3.75 24.36 4.04
N GLU A 261 -4.84 24.36 4.82
CA GLU A 261 -4.88 25.00 6.14
C GLU A 261 -3.88 24.42 7.14
N HIS A 262 -3.37 23.21 6.93
CA HIS A 262 -2.34 22.61 7.78
C HIS A 262 -0.90 22.90 7.32
N LEU A 263 -0.71 23.50 6.14
CA LEU A 263 0.61 23.87 5.64
C LEU A 263 1.13 25.12 6.34
N ASP A 264 2.42 25.14 6.65
CA ASP A 264 3.13 26.33 7.11
C ASP A 264 3.30 27.35 5.97
N TYR A 265 3.85 28.53 6.29
CA TYR A 265 3.98 29.62 5.33
C TYR A 265 4.88 29.26 4.14
N ASP A 266 6.02 28.62 4.41
CA ASP A 266 7.00 28.27 3.38
C ASP A 266 6.44 27.19 2.45
N THR A 267 5.75 26.18 2.99
CA THR A 267 5.12 25.12 2.19
C THR A 267 3.94 25.66 1.38
N ASN A 268 3.15 26.58 1.95
CA ASN A 268 2.10 27.27 1.18
C ASN A 268 2.67 28.04 -0.01
N ARG A 269 3.81 28.70 0.15
CA ARG A 269 4.48 29.39 -0.97
C ARG A 269 4.91 28.42 -2.06
N VAL A 270 5.39 27.23 -1.70
CA VAL A 270 5.71 26.17 -2.68
C VAL A 270 4.45 25.72 -3.42
N MET A 271 3.36 25.43 -2.70
CA MET A 271 2.09 25.02 -3.32
C MET A 271 1.49 26.08 -4.23
N ALA A 272 1.61 27.34 -3.83
CA ALA A 272 1.24 28.50 -4.64
C ALA A 272 1.93 28.51 -6.00
N VAL A 273 3.25 28.27 -6.03
CA VAL A 273 4.01 28.19 -7.29
C VAL A 273 3.53 27.02 -8.14
N VAL A 274 3.31 25.85 -7.54
CA VAL A 274 2.78 24.66 -8.25
C VAL A 274 1.41 24.95 -8.88
N LEU A 275 0.51 25.59 -8.13
CA LEU A 275 -0.82 25.95 -8.63
C LEU A 275 -0.75 26.89 -9.83
N ILE A 276 0.07 27.95 -9.74
CA ILE A 276 0.27 28.89 -10.85
C ILE A 276 0.83 28.16 -12.07
N GLN A 277 1.84 27.31 -11.88
CA GLN A 277 2.44 26.54 -12.97
C GLN A 277 1.41 25.61 -13.63
N SER A 278 0.58 24.92 -12.84
CA SER A 278 -0.47 24.03 -13.38
C SER A 278 -1.55 24.81 -14.14
N ILE A 279 -2.00 25.97 -13.63
CA ILE A 279 -2.97 26.83 -14.31
C ILE A 279 -2.42 27.31 -15.67
N LEU A 280 -1.16 27.75 -15.69
CA LEU A 280 -0.48 28.23 -16.91
C LEU A 280 -0.30 27.10 -17.92
N ALA A 281 0.17 25.93 -17.48
CA ALA A 281 0.38 24.77 -18.34
C ALA A 281 -0.93 24.29 -19.01
N ASN A 282 -2.05 24.39 -18.30
CA ASN A 282 -3.35 23.93 -18.77
C ASN A 282 -4.19 25.02 -19.48
N ASN A 283 -3.68 26.25 -19.64
CA ASN A 283 -4.44 27.41 -20.16
C ASN A 283 -5.81 27.58 -19.48
N THR A 284 -5.89 27.31 -18.18
CA THR A 284 -7.18 27.32 -17.46
C THR A 284 -7.73 28.74 -17.40
N LEU A 285 -8.85 28.99 -18.09
CA LEU A 285 -9.49 30.30 -18.14
C LEU A 285 -10.09 30.67 -16.76
N ILE A 286 -9.44 31.61 -16.08
CA ILE A 286 -9.95 32.25 -14.85
C ILE A 286 -10.93 33.36 -15.27
N THR A 287 -12.12 32.97 -15.70
CA THR A 287 -13.15 33.89 -16.23
C THR A 287 -14.18 34.35 -15.19
N ALA A 288 -14.15 33.82 -13.97
CA ALA A 288 -15.14 34.13 -12.93
C ALA A 288 -14.45 34.65 -11.64
N PRO A 289 -15.00 35.68 -10.95
CA PRO A 289 -14.42 36.24 -9.74
C PRO A 289 -14.24 35.23 -8.60
N GLU A 290 -15.09 34.20 -8.53
CA GLU A 290 -14.97 33.08 -7.58
C GLU A 290 -13.68 32.27 -7.80
N LYS A 291 -13.20 32.16 -9.05
CA LYS A 291 -11.94 31.49 -9.39
C LYS A 291 -10.72 32.30 -8.94
N VAL A 292 -10.86 33.63 -8.90
CA VAL A 292 -9.81 34.55 -8.41
C VAL A 292 -9.72 34.50 -6.87
N LEU A 293 -10.86 34.38 -6.18
CA LEU A 293 -10.92 34.19 -4.72
C LEU A 293 -10.40 32.82 -4.29
N LEU A 294 -10.67 31.75 -5.03
CA LEU A 294 -10.11 30.42 -4.73
C LEU A 294 -8.58 30.40 -4.85
N CYS A 295 -8.02 31.05 -5.87
CA CYS A 295 -6.57 31.26 -5.91
C CYS A 295 -6.15 32.19 -4.76
N GLY A 296 -6.75 33.36 -4.61
CA GLY A 296 -6.36 34.42 -3.66
C GLY A 296 -6.50 34.07 -2.18
N CYS A 297 -7.48 33.28 -1.76
CA CYS A 297 -7.64 32.79 -0.38
C CYS A 297 -6.67 31.65 -0.05
N SER A 298 -6.13 30.95 -1.06
CA SER A 298 -5.00 30.02 -0.91
C SER A 298 -3.64 30.72 -0.76
N PHE A 299 -3.57 32.04 -1.01
CA PHE A 299 -2.40 32.86 -0.71
C PHE A 299 -2.68 33.67 0.56
N PRO A 300 -2.04 33.37 1.71
CA PRO A 300 -2.06 34.30 2.82
C PRO A 300 -1.27 35.54 2.40
N VAL A 301 -1.97 36.57 1.91
CA VAL A 301 -1.43 37.91 1.84
C VAL A 301 -1.26 38.36 3.29
N ARG A 302 -0.03 38.73 3.66
CA ARG A 302 0.34 39.24 5.00
C ARG A 302 -0.76 40.17 5.55
N GLN A 303 -1.29 39.83 6.72
CA GLN A 303 -1.61 40.84 7.72
C GLN A 303 -0.45 40.88 8.71
#